data_AF-C9YAW6-F1
#
_entry.id   AF-C9YAW6-F1
#
_cell.length_a   1.000
_cell.length_b   1.000
_cell.length_c   1.000
_cell.angle_alpha   90.00
_cell.angle_beta   90.00
_cell.angle_gamma   90.00
#
_symmetry.space_group_name_H-M   'P 1'
#
loop_
_entity.id
_entity.type
_entity.pdbx_description
1 polymer ?
#
loop_
_entity_poly.entity_id
_entity_poly.type
_entity_poly.pdbx_seq_one_letter_code
_entity_poly.pdbx_strand_id
1 'polypeptide(L)'
;MPQPERAPLRGSVEADVVVIGAGYTGLSSALHLAEAGFKVVVLEAAKVGWGASGRNGGQLVHSYSRDMDVIEARYGSTTAQVLGSMAFEGAKIIRERIDKYQIDCHFKPGGMFAAITAKQVKQLEHHKQLWERYGHQQLSLLDATEAKSHPAPGATAPLCSITVPDTCIHCAWLKAKLLHSSHWGVSCTRARRCCALSAATLPWCTPHKVR
;
A
#
# COMPACT_ATOMS: atom_id res chain seq x y z
N MET A 1 10.81 4.31 -17.27
CA MET A 1 10.46 3.18 -18.15
C MET A 1 9.09 3.43 -18.78
N PRO A 2 8.96 3.25 -20.10
CA PRO A 2 7.69 3.46 -20.80
C PRO A 2 6.66 2.40 -20.35
N GLN A 3 5.46 2.86 -20.01
CA GLN A 3 4.34 1.96 -19.74
C GLN A 3 3.71 1.51 -21.07
N PRO A 4 3.19 0.27 -21.17
CA PRO A 4 2.45 -0.15 -22.34
C PRO A 4 1.27 0.79 -22.56
N GLU A 5 1.08 1.18 -23.81
CA GLU A 5 -0.11 1.91 -24.20
C GLU A 5 -1.33 1.01 -24.08
N ARG A 6 -2.38 1.51 -23.46
CA ARG A 6 -3.66 0.80 -23.31
C ARG A 6 -4.68 1.54 -24.16
N ALA A 7 -5.28 0.82 -25.11
CA ALA A 7 -6.31 1.38 -25.96
C ALA A 7 -7.47 1.93 -25.12
N PRO A 8 -8.10 3.03 -25.56
CA PRO A 8 -9.28 3.51 -24.88
C PRO A 8 -10.43 2.52 -25.03
N LEU A 9 -11.26 2.41 -23.99
CA LEU A 9 -12.50 1.63 -24.06
C LEU A 9 -13.38 2.16 -25.19
N ARG A 10 -13.85 1.28 -26.07
CA ARG A 10 -14.80 1.57 -27.14
C ARG A 10 -16.04 0.71 -26.93
N GLY A 11 -17.23 1.33 -26.99
CA GLY A 11 -18.50 0.63 -26.80
C GLY A 11 -18.75 0.20 -25.35
N SER A 12 -19.57 -0.84 -25.19
CA SER A 12 -19.91 -1.43 -23.89
C SER A 12 -19.09 -2.69 -23.62
N VAL A 13 -18.77 -2.91 -22.35
CA VAL A 13 -18.16 -4.15 -21.86
C VAL A 13 -18.92 -4.58 -20.61
N GLU A 14 -19.23 -5.87 -20.53
CA GLU A 14 -19.84 -6.49 -19.36
C GLU A 14 -18.77 -7.06 -18.44
N ALA A 15 -18.94 -6.87 -17.13
CA ALA A 15 -18.06 -7.35 -16.08
C ALA A 15 -18.86 -7.60 -14.80
N ASP A 16 -18.37 -8.48 -13.94
CA ASP A 16 -18.97 -8.70 -12.62
C ASP A 16 -18.69 -7.50 -11.70
N VAL A 17 -17.47 -6.95 -11.82
CA VAL A 17 -17.05 -5.77 -11.05
C VAL A 17 -16.30 -4.79 -11.93
N VAL A 18 -16.65 -3.50 -11.82
CA VAL A 18 -15.92 -2.39 -12.43
C VAL A 18 -15.19 -1.59 -11.35
N VAL A 19 -13.88 -1.50 -11.47
CA VAL A 19 -13.02 -0.69 -10.59
C VAL A 19 -12.66 0.61 -11.31
N ILE A 20 -12.98 1.75 -10.69
CA ILE A 20 -12.66 3.07 -11.23
C ILE A 20 -11.39 3.60 -10.56
N GLY A 21 -10.34 3.77 -11.36
CA GLY A 21 -9.03 4.27 -10.96
C GLY A 21 -7.97 3.17 -10.85
N ALA A 22 -6.85 3.34 -11.55
CA ALA A 22 -5.74 2.38 -11.56
C ALA A 22 -4.59 2.83 -10.63
N GLY A 23 -4.91 3.28 -9.42
CA GLY A 23 -3.96 3.49 -8.32
C GLY A 23 -3.70 2.19 -7.53
N TYR A 24 -2.93 2.25 -6.44
CA TYR A 24 -2.62 1.06 -5.63
C TYR A 24 -3.88 0.37 -5.10
N THR A 25 -4.82 1.12 -4.53
CA THR A 25 -6.07 0.57 -4.01
C THR A 25 -6.86 -0.10 -5.14
N GLY A 26 -7.10 0.60 -6.25
CA GLY A 26 -7.88 0.04 -7.37
C GLY A 26 -7.24 -1.21 -7.98
N LEU A 27 -5.93 -1.20 -8.22
CA LEU A 27 -5.22 -2.38 -8.72
C LEU A 27 -5.22 -3.53 -7.71
N SER A 28 -5.06 -3.23 -6.43
CA SER A 28 -5.11 -4.22 -5.35
C SER A 28 -6.48 -4.87 -5.25
N SER A 29 -7.56 -4.08 -5.31
CA SER A 29 -8.94 -4.58 -5.31
C SER A 29 -9.22 -5.42 -6.54
N ALA A 30 -8.85 -4.94 -7.74
CA ALA A 30 -9.06 -5.67 -8.98
C ALA A 30 -8.35 -7.02 -8.99
N LEU A 31 -7.12 -7.07 -8.47
CA LEU A 31 -6.35 -8.30 -8.36
C LEU A 31 -7.03 -9.30 -7.42
N HIS A 32 -7.41 -8.89 -6.21
CA HIS A 32 -8.08 -9.79 -5.26
C HIS A 32 -9.40 -10.35 -5.83
N LEU A 33 -10.18 -9.51 -6.51
CA LEU A 33 -11.43 -9.93 -7.14
C LEU A 33 -11.18 -10.91 -8.30
N ALA A 34 -10.17 -10.64 -9.12
CA ALA A 34 -9.78 -11.56 -10.18
C ALA A 34 -9.31 -12.92 -9.64
N GLU A 35 -8.54 -12.94 -8.55
CA GLU A 35 -8.13 -14.17 -7.90
C GLU A 35 -9.29 -14.95 -7.27
N ALA A 36 -10.36 -14.27 -6.88
CA ALA A 36 -11.60 -14.88 -6.45
C ALA A 36 -12.49 -15.36 -7.62
N GLY A 37 -12.04 -15.20 -8.87
CA GLY A 37 -12.72 -15.70 -10.08
C GLY A 37 -13.69 -14.71 -10.73
N PHE A 38 -13.75 -13.46 -10.28
CA PHE A 38 -14.60 -12.44 -10.89
C PHE A 38 -13.99 -11.91 -12.20
N LYS A 39 -14.85 -11.60 -13.18
CA LYS A 39 -14.50 -10.81 -14.36
C LYS A 39 -14.43 -9.34 -13.98
N VAL A 40 -13.23 -8.77 -13.96
CA VAL A 40 -12.99 -7.40 -13.47
C VAL A 40 -12.56 -6.47 -14.60
N VAL A 41 -13.19 -5.30 -14.68
CA VAL A 41 -12.74 -4.21 -15.57
C VAL A 41 -12.20 -3.06 -14.73
N VAL A 42 -11.00 -2.58 -15.06
CA VAL A 42 -10.38 -1.41 -14.45
C VAL A 42 -10.41 -0.24 -15.43
N LEU A 43 -11.05 0.86 -15.04
CA LEU A 43 -11.12 2.08 -15.84
C LEU A 43 -10.18 3.14 -15.28
N GLU A 44 -9.26 3.63 -16.11
CA GLU A 44 -8.32 4.70 -15.75
C GLU A 44 -8.40 5.87 -16.73
N ALA A 45 -8.51 7.10 -16.21
CA ALA A 45 -8.69 8.28 -17.06
C ALA A 45 -7.39 8.69 -17.80
N ALA A 46 -6.25 8.45 -17.17
CA ALA A 46 -4.94 8.84 -17.65
C ALA A 46 -4.08 7.61 -17.96
N LYS A 47 -3.15 7.28 -17.06
CA LYS A 47 -2.24 6.14 -17.13
C LYS A 47 -2.26 5.41 -15.80
N VAL A 48 -1.91 4.13 -15.81
CA VAL A 48 -1.85 3.33 -14.58
C VAL A 48 -0.89 4.00 -13.58
N GLY A 49 -1.42 4.29 -12.39
CA GLY A 49 -0.74 4.99 -11.32
C GLY A 49 -0.40 6.45 -11.64
N TRP A 50 -1.15 7.14 -12.49
CA TRP A 50 -0.92 8.57 -12.80
C TRP A 50 -1.04 9.49 -11.56
N GLY A 51 -1.91 9.13 -10.61
CA GLY A 51 -2.16 9.90 -9.39
C GLY A 51 -1.07 9.78 -8.32
N ALA A 52 -1.48 9.82 -7.05
CA ALA A 52 -0.57 9.74 -5.90
C ALA A 52 0.26 8.43 -5.90
N SER A 53 -0.34 7.31 -6.31
CA SER A 53 0.31 6.00 -6.30
C SER A 53 1.54 5.87 -7.21
N GLY A 54 1.68 6.71 -8.25
CA GLY A 54 2.88 6.70 -9.09
C GLY A 54 3.85 7.85 -8.85
N ARG A 55 3.50 8.81 -7.98
CA ARG A 55 4.30 10.00 -7.65
C ARG A 55 4.82 10.01 -6.21
N ASN A 56 4.59 8.93 -5.45
CA ASN A 56 5.15 8.79 -4.11
C ASN A 56 6.63 8.33 -4.17
N GLY A 57 7.35 8.51 -3.06
CA GLY A 57 8.78 8.20 -2.96
C GLY A 57 9.11 6.71 -2.83
N GLY A 58 8.11 5.82 -2.80
CA GLY A 58 8.32 4.37 -2.77
C GLY A 58 8.65 3.76 -1.42
N GLN A 59 8.58 4.56 -0.36
CA GLN A 59 8.82 4.08 1.00
C GLN A 59 7.67 3.19 1.46
N LEU A 60 7.99 2.04 2.03
CA LEU A 60 7.06 1.20 2.76
C LEU A 60 7.08 1.67 4.21
N VAL A 61 6.28 2.70 4.50
CA VAL A 61 6.18 3.27 5.84
C VAL A 61 5.16 2.48 6.64
N HIS A 62 5.60 1.93 7.76
CA HIS A 62 4.75 1.29 8.76
C HIS A 62 4.13 2.37 9.66
N SER A 63 2.94 2.12 10.20
CA SER A 63 2.12 3.06 11.00
C SER A 63 1.23 4.01 10.18
N TYR A 64 0.53 4.89 10.90
CA TYR A 64 -0.44 5.85 10.40
C TYR A 64 0.12 7.28 10.48
N SER A 65 -0.69 8.26 10.04
CA SER A 65 -0.36 9.68 10.19
C SER A 65 -0.31 10.17 11.65
N ARG A 66 -0.75 9.32 12.58
CA ARG A 66 -0.74 9.53 14.03
C ARG A 66 -0.27 8.26 14.72
N ASP A 67 0.38 8.45 15.85
CA ASP A 67 0.84 7.36 16.70
C ASP A 67 -0.35 6.61 17.30
N MET A 68 -0.14 5.33 17.63
CA MET A 68 -1.22 4.43 18.04
C MET A 68 -1.84 4.80 19.40
N ASP A 69 -1.12 5.51 20.26
CA ASP A 69 -1.61 6.07 21.52
C ASP A 69 -2.61 7.21 21.28
N VAL A 70 -2.36 8.07 20.29
CA VAL A 70 -3.29 9.12 19.85
C VAL A 70 -4.54 8.50 19.22
N ILE A 71 -4.38 7.44 18.44
CA ILE A 71 -5.49 6.68 17.85
C ILE A 71 -6.33 6.04 18.97
N GLU A 72 -5.68 5.39 19.94
CA GLU A 72 -6.34 4.77 21.09
C GLU A 72 -7.10 5.80 21.94
N ALA A 73 -6.48 6.92 22.28
CA ALA A 73 -7.12 7.98 23.06
C ALA A 73 -8.36 8.56 22.36
N ARG A 74 -8.38 8.60 21.02
CA ARG A 74 -9.48 9.18 20.24
C ARG A 74 -10.58 8.19 19.90
N TYR A 75 -10.23 6.95 19.58
CA TYR A 75 -11.14 5.97 18.98
C TYR A 75 -11.35 4.71 19.84
N GLY A 76 -10.74 4.66 21.03
CA GLY A 76 -10.83 3.57 21.98
C GLY A 76 -9.89 2.39 21.69
N SER A 77 -9.68 1.56 22.71
CA SER A 77 -8.76 0.43 22.67
C SER A 77 -9.13 -0.62 21.62
N THR A 78 -10.42 -0.89 21.40
CA THR A 78 -10.86 -1.86 20.39
C THR A 78 -10.45 -1.45 18.98
N THR A 79 -10.69 -0.18 18.60
CA THR A 79 -10.28 0.35 17.29
C THR A 79 -8.76 0.36 17.16
N ALA A 80 -8.07 0.77 18.22
CA ALA A 80 -6.61 0.79 18.25
C ALA A 80 -6.00 -0.60 18.14
N GLN A 81 -6.61 -1.63 18.72
CA GLN A 81 -6.15 -3.00 18.60
C GLN A 81 -6.22 -3.48 17.14
N VAL A 82 -7.33 -3.21 16.45
CA VAL A 82 -7.51 -3.57 15.04
C VAL A 82 -6.49 -2.84 14.18
N LEU A 83 -6.45 -1.51 14.24
CA LEU A 83 -5.52 -0.71 13.43
C LEU A 83 -4.05 -1.02 13.77
N GLY A 84 -3.74 -1.15 15.06
CA GLY A 84 -2.41 -1.50 15.52
C GLY A 84 -1.94 -2.82 14.93
N SER A 85 -2.78 -3.86 14.94
CA SER A 85 -2.44 -5.16 14.36
C SER A 85 -2.20 -5.11 12.84
N MET A 86 -2.85 -4.18 12.13
CA MET A 86 -2.74 -4.02 10.68
C MET A 86 -1.57 -3.12 10.24
N ALA A 87 -0.90 -2.42 11.16
CA ALA A 87 0.08 -1.37 10.84
C ALA A 87 1.26 -1.84 9.96
N PHE A 88 1.60 -3.14 9.98
CA PHE A 88 2.66 -3.76 9.17
C PHE A 88 2.12 -4.65 8.04
N GLU A 89 0.81 -4.88 7.98
CA GLU A 89 0.19 -5.82 7.06
C GLU A 89 0.36 -5.40 5.60
N GLY A 90 0.29 -4.09 5.31
CA GLY A 90 0.47 -3.57 3.96
C GLY A 90 1.82 -3.92 3.35
N ALA A 91 2.90 -3.87 4.14
CA ALA A 91 4.24 -4.23 3.68
C ALA A 91 4.38 -5.74 3.46
N LYS A 92 3.78 -6.56 4.34
CA LYS A 92 3.68 -8.01 4.17
C LYS A 92 2.97 -8.38 2.86
N ILE A 93 1.79 -7.81 2.60
CA ILE A 93 1.02 -8.05 1.36
C ILE A 93 1.86 -7.68 0.13
N ILE A 94 2.60 -6.57 0.18
CA ILE A 94 3.47 -6.17 -0.93
C ILE A 94 4.57 -7.19 -1.17
N ARG A 95 5.24 -7.70 -0.12
CA ARG A 95 6.26 -8.76 -0.24
C ARG A 95 5.68 -10.03 -0.85
N GLU A 96 4.56 -10.52 -0.30
CA GLU A 96 3.89 -11.72 -0.81
C GLU A 96 3.53 -11.60 -2.29
N ARG A 97 3.12 -10.41 -2.75
CA ARG A 97 2.81 -10.15 -4.16
C ARG A 97 4.06 -10.05 -5.03
N ILE A 98 5.13 -9.45 -4.53
CA ILE A 98 6.42 -9.43 -5.24
C ILE A 98 6.87 -10.85 -5.51
N ASP A 99 6.79 -11.72 -4.50
CA ASP A 99 7.16 -13.13 -4.62
C ASP A 99 6.19 -13.90 -5.52
N LYS A 100 4.88 -13.78 -5.29
CA LYS A 100 3.85 -14.51 -6.04
C LYS A 100 3.86 -14.21 -7.53
N TYR A 101 3.96 -12.94 -7.92
CA TYR A 101 3.92 -12.53 -9.33
C TYR A 101 5.29 -12.18 -9.92
N GLN A 102 6.35 -12.44 -9.16
CA GLN A 102 7.72 -12.15 -9.57
C GLN A 102 7.88 -10.68 -10.01
N ILE A 103 7.38 -9.74 -9.20
CA ILE A 103 7.37 -8.32 -9.56
C ILE A 103 8.77 -7.75 -9.40
N ASP A 104 9.42 -7.46 -10.51
CA ASP A 104 10.70 -6.75 -10.50
C ASP A 104 10.46 -5.29 -10.13
N CYS A 105 10.49 -4.92 -8.85
CA CYS A 105 10.27 -3.54 -8.42
C CYS A 105 11.43 -2.95 -7.62
N HIS A 106 12.64 -3.48 -7.81
CA HIS A 106 13.82 -3.11 -7.04
C HIS A 106 13.53 -3.04 -5.53
N PHE A 107 12.78 -4.01 -5.01
CA PHE A 107 12.47 -4.08 -3.59
C PHE A 107 13.78 -4.16 -2.78
N LYS A 108 13.87 -3.35 -1.74
CA LYS A 108 14.95 -3.40 -0.76
C LYS A 108 14.32 -3.71 0.61
N PRO A 109 14.70 -4.84 1.24
CA PRO A 109 14.31 -5.11 2.61
C PRO A 109 15.10 -4.22 3.57
N GLY A 110 14.57 -4.05 4.77
CA GLY A 110 15.24 -3.37 5.87
C GLY A 110 15.18 -1.85 5.77
N GLY A 111 14.52 -1.19 6.72
CA GLY A 111 14.46 0.26 6.87
C GLY A 111 14.92 0.68 8.25
N MET A 112 15.19 1.98 8.40
CA MET A 112 15.57 2.54 9.70
C MET A 112 14.90 3.89 9.95
N PHE A 113 14.45 4.09 11.18
CA PHE A 113 14.14 5.39 11.72
C PHE A 113 15.31 5.85 12.56
N ALA A 114 15.90 6.99 12.21
CA ALA A 114 17.11 7.51 12.83
C ALA A 114 16.80 8.66 13.81
N ALA A 115 17.39 8.59 15.01
CA ALA A 115 17.37 9.67 15.99
C ALA A 115 18.70 10.42 15.97
N ILE A 116 18.66 11.74 15.79
CA ILE A 116 19.85 12.62 15.84
C ILE A 116 19.85 13.52 17.08
N THR A 117 18.82 13.45 17.92
CA THR A 117 18.70 14.16 19.20
C THR A 117 18.29 13.22 20.31
N ALA A 118 18.68 13.51 21.56
CA ALA A 118 18.28 12.72 22.72
C ALA A 118 16.75 12.62 22.89
N LYS A 119 16.01 13.64 22.47
CA LYS A 119 14.54 13.61 22.44
C LYS A 119 14.02 12.54 21.47
N GLN A 120 14.59 12.47 20.26
CA GLN A 120 14.21 11.46 19.27
C GLN A 120 14.57 10.04 19.72
N VAL A 121 15.66 9.86 20.47
CA VAL A 121 16.01 8.54 21.04
C VAL A 121 14.86 8.04 21.92
N LYS A 122 14.39 8.87 22.87
CA LYS A 122 13.24 8.53 23.72
C LYS A 122 11.95 8.28 22.93
N GLN A 123 11.76 9.01 21.83
CA GLN A 123 10.60 8.80 20.94
C GLN A 123 10.67 7.44 20.23
N LEU A 124 11.85 7.04 19.74
CA LEU A 124 12.03 5.73 19.13
C LEU A 124 11.80 4.61 20.15
N GLU A 125 12.39 4.71 21.34
CA GLU A 125 12.15 3.73 22.42
C GLU A 125 10.66 3.56 22.73
N HIS A 126 9.92 4.68 22.80
CA HIS A 126 8.48 4.66 23.00
C HIS A 126 7.73 4.02 21.82
N HIS A 127 8.08 4.39 20.57
CA HIS A 127 7.48 3.81 19.37
C HIS A 127 7.70 2.30 19.28
N LYS A 128 8.89 1.81 19.65
CA LYS A 128 9.17 0.37 19.73
C LYS A 128 8.19 -0.33 20.66
N GLN A 129 8.11 0.13 21.91
CA GLN A 129 7.24 -0.45 22.92
C GLN A 129 5.78 -0.44 22.48
N LEU A 130 5.35 0.66 21.85
CA LEU A 130 4.00 0.83 21.35
C LEU A 130 3.68 -0.17 20.23
N TRP A 131 4.56 -0.35 19.25
CA TRP A 131 4.39 -1.32 18.17
C TRP A 131 4.45 -2.77 18.67
N GLU A 132 5.33 -3.08 19.62
CA GLU A 132 5.41 -4.40 20.25
C GLU A 132 4.11 -4.79 20.98
N ARG A 133 3.44 -3.83 21.61
CA ARG A 133 2.13 -4.03 22.25
C ARG A 133 1.05 -4.50 21.27
N TYR A 134 1.19 -4.15 19.99
CA TYR A 134 0.29 -4.60 18.93
C TYR A 134 0.80 -5.82 18.15
N GLY A 135 1.87 -6.48 18.64
CA GLY A 135 2.39 -7.73 18.07
C GLY A 135 3.55 -7.57 17.09
N HIS A 136 4.05 -6.35 16.86
CA HIS A 136 5.15 -6.11 15.93
C HIS A 136 6.50 -6.24 16.64
N GLN A 137 7.00 -7.48 16.72
CA GLN A 137 8.22 -7.83 17.47
C GLN A 137 9.51 -7.77 16.63
N GLN A 138 9.40 -7.56 15.31
CA GLN A 138 10.54 -7.54 14.38
C GLN A 138 11.22 -6.16 14.34
N LEU A 139 11.57 -5.63 15.51
CA LEU A 139 12.11 -4.29 15.71
C LEU A 139 13.37 -4.37 16.56
N SER A 140 14.51 -3.90 16.03
CA SER A 140 15.76 -3.79 16.81
C SER A 140 16.14 -2.33 17.00
N LEU A 141 16.39 -1.95 18.24
CA LEU A 141 16.99 -0.66 18.60
C LEU A 141 18.50 -0.79 18.45
N LEU A 142 19.10 0.06 17.63
CA LEU A 142 20.54 0.10 17.35
C LEU A 142 21.16 1.31 18.04
N ASP A 143 22.33 1.12 18.64
CA ASP A 143 23.11 2.22 19.18
C ASP A 143 23.80 3.04 18.06
N ALA A 144 24.51 4.11 18.43
CA ALA A 144 25.20 4.99 17.49
C ALA A 144 26.32 4.29 16.69
N THR A 145 26.88 3.20 17.19
CA THR A 145 27.95 2.43 16.53
C THR A 145 27.34 1.46 15.53
N GLU A 146 26.31 0.72 15.95
CA GLU A 146 25.55 -0.21 15.10
C GLU A 146 24.79 0.51 13.98
N ALA A 147 24.26 1.70 14.25
CA ALA A 147 23.60 2.48 13.21
C ALA A 147 24.58 2.99 12.13
N LYS A 148 25.87 3.17 12.46
CA LYS A 148 26.92 3.58 11.50
C LYS A 148 27.32 2.48 10.53
N SER A 149 27.14 1.20 10.89
CA SER A 149 27.38 0.08 9.95
C SER A 149 26.29 -0.03 8.87
N HIS A 150 25.23 0.78 8.95
CA HIS A 150 24.21 0.95 7.92
C HIS A 150 24.18 2.39 7.38
N PRO A 151 25.27 2.88 6.77
CA PRO A 151 25.39 4.30 6.43
C PRO A 151 24.41 4.73 5.34
N ALA A 152 23.61 5.77 5.62
CA ALA A 152 22.91 6.52 4.59
C ALA A 152 23.88 7.55 3.97
N PRO A 153 24.05 7.60 2.63
CA PRO A 153 24.98 8.53 1.99
C PRO A 153 24.68 9.99 2.34
N GLY A 154 25.66 10.71 2.88
CA GLY A 154 25.54 12.14 3.22
C GLY A 154 24.72 12.45 4.48
N ALA A 155 24.35 11.46 5.29
CA ALA A 155 23.59 11.65 6.53
C ALA A 155 24.51 11.86 7.74
N THR A 156 24.11 12.75 8.66
CA THR A 156 24.71 12.87 10.00
C THR A 156 24.57 11.54 10.73
N ALA A 157 25.64 11.08 11.39
CA ALA A 157 25.61 9.84 12.16
C ALA A 157 24.51 9.91 13.25
N PRO A 158 23.57 8.96 13.27
CA PRO A 158 22.50 8.96 14.26
C PRO A 158 23.03 8.58 15.65
N LEU A 159 22.35 9.07 16.68
CA LEU A 159 22.55 8.66 18.08
C LEU A 159 21.97 7.28 18.36
N CYS A 160 20.91 6.90 17.64
CA CYS A 160 20.21 5.62 17.76
C CYS A 160 19.33 5.39 16.52
N SER A 161 18.95 4.15 16.22
CA SER A 161 17.96 3.86 15.18
C SER A 161 17.05 2.69 15.52
N ILE A 162 15.83 2.66 14.99
CA ILE A 162 14.96 1.48 14.98
C ILE A 162 14.97 0.87 13.59
N THR A 163 15.24 -0.43 13.51
CA THR A 163 15.09 -1.20 12.28
C THR A 163 13.65 -1.64 12.07
N VAL A 164 13.21 -1.61 10.82
CA VAL A 164 11.95 -2.19 10.35
C VAL A 164 12.23 -3.15 9.20
N PRO A 165 11.41 -4.19 8.99
CA PRO A 165 11.72 -5.24 8.00
C PRO A 165 11.67 -4.78 6.54
N ASP A 166 11.00 -3.66 6.25
CA ASP A 166 10.77 -3.19 4.88
C ASP A 166 11.17 -1.72 4.75
N THR A 167 11.72 -1.29 3.60
CA THR A 167 12.13 0.11 3.42
C THR A 167 11.57 0.74 2.18
N CYS A 168 11.84 0.18 1.00
CA CYS A 168 11.35 0.80 -0.22
C CYS A 168 11.14 -0.16 -1.38
N ILE A 169 10.22 0.26 -2.25
CA ILE A 169 9.98 -0.28 -3.58
C ILE A 169 10.11 0.84 -4.60
N HIS A 170 10.51 0.51 -5.82
CA HIS A 170 10.35 1.41 -6.94
C HIS A 170 8.90 1.38 -7.43
N CYS A 171 8.10 2.40 -7.09
CA CYS A 171 6.66 2.46 -7.39
C CYS A 171 6.30 2.24 -8.87
N ALA A 172 7.19 2.67 -9.78
CA ALA A 172 7.04 2.49 -11.23
C ALA A 172 6.72 1.06 -11.65
N TRP A 173 7.27 0.07 -10.95
CA TRP A 173 7.31 -1.31 -11.41
C TRP A 173 6.16 -2.18 -10.90
N LEU A 174 5.65 -1.91 -9.68
CA LEU A 174 4.43 -2.55 -9.18
C LEU A 174 3.26 -2.34 -10.17
N LYS A 175 3.26 -1.20 -10.86
CA LYS A 175 2.26 -0.80 -11.87
C LYS A 175 2.29 -1.63 -13.15
N ALA A 176 3.44 -2.16 -13.53
CA ALA A 176 3.63 -2.79 -14.85
C ALA A 176 3.25 -4.27 -14.81
N LYS A 177 3.74 -5.04 -13.85
CA LYS A 177 3.54 -6.51 -13.86
C LYS A 177 2.16 -6.97 -13.44
N LEU A 178 1.47 -6.25 -12.54
CA LEU A 178 0.12 -6.60 -12.08
C LEU A 178 -0.95 -6.67 -13.18
N LEU A 179 -0.70 -6.06 -14.35
CA LEU A 179 -1.63 -6.03 -15.48
C LEU A 179 -1.09 -6.66 -16.76
N HIS A 180 0.15 -7.17 -16.77
CA HIS A 180 0.72 -7.82 -17.97
C HIS A 180 0.36 -9.29 -18.09
N SER A 181 -0.11 -9.91 -17.02
CA SER A 181 -0.57 -11.28 -17.07
C SER A 181 -2.00 -11.28 -17.62
N SER A 182 -2.11 -11.50 -18.93
CA SER A 182 -3.35 -11.72 -19.69
C SER A 182 -4.21 -12.89 -19.21
N HIS A 183 -3.83 -13.53 -18.09
CA HIS A 183 -4.45 -14.74 -17.54
C HIS A 183 -5.50 -14.48 -16.44
N TRP A 184 -5.68 -13.24 -15.95
CA TRP A 184 -6.49 -12.99 -14.75
C TRP A 184 -7.90 -12.43 -15.00
N GLY A 185 -8.36 -12.36 -16.25
CA GLY A 185 -9.68 -11.76 -16.55
C GLY A 185 -9.78 -10.26 -16.20
N VAL A 186 -8.66 -9.58 -15.92
CA VAL A 186 -8.59 -8.14 -15.65
C VAL A 186 -8.34 -7.38 -16.95
N SER A 187 -9.31 -6.57 -17.38
CA SER A 187 -9.12 -5.63 -18.49
C SER A 187 -8.92 -4.22 -17.95
N CYS A 188 -7.70 -3.68 -18.07
CA CYS A 188 -7.43 -2.28 -17.76
C CYS A 188 -7.48 -1.46 -19.05
N THR A 189 -8.42 -0.53 -19.14
CA THR A 189 -8.60 0.31 -20.32
C THR A 189 -8.54 1.77 -19.95
N ARG A 190 -8.07 2.59 -20.90
CA ARG A 190 -8.14 4.02 -20.73
C ARG A 190 -9.59 4.45 -20.94
N ALA A 191 -10.20 5.10 -19.96
CA ALA A 191 -11.53 5.68 -20.10
C ALA A 191 -11.40 7.20 -20.20
N ARG A 192 -12.41 7.90 -20.72
CA ARG A 192 -12.59 9.30 -20.34
C ARG A 192 -12.98 9.34 -18.86
N ARG A 193 -12.78 10.47 -18.17
CA ARG A 193 -13.19 10.62 -16.76
C ARG A 193 -14.62 10.08 -16.61
N CYS A 194 -14.85 9.15 -15.68
CA CYS A 194 -16.18 8.57 -15.49
C CYS A 194 -17.10 9.68 -15.01
N CYS A 195 -18.05 10.10 -15.85
CA CYS A 195 -18.91 11.26 -15.59
C CYS A 195 -20.28 10.87 -15.00
N ALA A 196 -20.67 9.60 -15.09
CA ALA A 196 -21.94 9.09 -14.59
C ALA A 196 -21.83 7.61 -14.24
N LEU A 197 -22.42 7.23 -13.11
CA LEU A 197 -22.72 5.86 -12.72
C LEU A 197 -24.24 5.74 -12.72
N SER A 198 -24.77 4.83 -13.53
CA SER A 198 -26.20 4.50 -13.51
C SER A 198 -26.35 3.13 -12.88
N ALA A 199 -27.15 3.04 -11.81
CA ALA A 199 -27.63 1.75 -11.34
C ALA A 199 -28.74 1.31 -12.30
N ALA A 200 -28.45 0.34 -13.18
CA ALA A 200 -29.52 -0.44 -13.77
C ALA A 200 -30.24 -1.14 -12.60
N THR A 201 -31.57 -1.14 -12.62
CA THR A 201 -32.42 -1.86 -11.66
C THR A 201 -32.10 -3.35 -11.73
N LEU A 202 -31.12 -3.78 -10.94
CA LEU A 202 -30.80 -5.19 -10.73
C LEU A 202 -31.82 -5.76 -9.73
N PRO A 203 -32.38 -6.96 -9.97
CA PRO A 203 -33.45 -7.54 -9.14
C PRO A 203 -33.06 -7.79 -7.67
N TRP A 204 -31.77 -7.75 -7.32
CA TRP A 204 -31.25 -7.94 -5.95
C TRP A 204 -31.16 -6.64 -5.14
N CYS A 205 -31.31 -5.48 -5.77
CA CYS A 205 -31.20 -4.17 -5.12
C CYS A 205 -32.57 -3.70 -4.63
N THR A 206 -33.21 -4.47 -3.75
CA THR A 206 -34.35 -3.96 -2.96
C THR A 206 -33.79 -3.07 -1.85
N PRO A 207 -34.21 -1.79 -1.77
CA PRO A 207 -33.82 -0.93 -0.66
C PRO A 207 -34.47 -1.46 0.62
N HIS A 208 -33.71 -2.16 1.46
CA HIS A 208 -34.09 -2.34 2.85
C HIS A 208 -34.07 -0.96 3.51
N LYS A 209 -35.26 -0.35 3.64
CA LYS A 209 -35.48 0.76 4.56
C LYS A 209 -35.09 0.27 5.95
N VAL A 210 -33.92 0.68 6.42
CA VAL A 210 -33.59 0.65 7.85
C VAL A 210 -34.61 1.56 8.53
N ARG A 211 -35.47 0.96 9.36
CA ARG A 211 -36.34 1.69 10.29
C ARG A 211 -35.53 2.17 11.48
#